data_AF-A0A522GYP2-F1
#
_entry.id   AF-A0A522GYP2-F1
#
_cell.length_a   1.000
_cell.length_b   1.000
_cell.length_c   1.000
_cell.angle_alpha   90.00
_cell.angle_beta   90.00
_cell.angle_gamma   90.00
#
_symmetry.space_group_name_H-M   'P 1'
#
loop_
_entity.id
_entity.type
_entity.pdbx_description
1 polymer ?
#
loop_
_entity_poly.entity_id
_entity_poly.type
_entity_poly.pdbx_seq_one_letter_code
_entity_poly.pdbx_strand_id
1 'polypeptide(L)'
;PITGCRVHDVCGLESSSAHIGDLIQRLRQALANRPDIRVWNLSLGAPSGVGDDGFSELAQELDALCDHYGVLFVVAAGNYLDEPRRGWPCEDTFTDRISSPADSVRALTVGAITHLGSTTSYVAAGEPASYSRRGPGPVFTPKPDVVHVGGGVDAPWSADALGIKVLAPNNGVLRNAGTSFAAPIVAAMAAQTWHALGNVPRQHGLAPSPTLVKALMIHSAELASPARTPVHRRYFGAGAPSDPMAALYDGPDSFTLVFEADLTTGTKWRKFPYPIPASMLADGKLRGEVILTAVYAPPVDGSAGAEYVRANLEVGFGTLEPDEDGVLQFHGKVPMRWEQGTDGLESAQVEHGGKWSPVKIHRKVFSGMSGINWALQANMMRRANEPLGQQAMRVVIIVTLRSVDGHGDIYNEGARALAAVNWVTQTLPLHVPINIGIR
;
A
#
# COMPACT_ATOMS: atom_id res chain seq x y z
N PRO A 1 10.02 3.54 13.52
CA PRO A 1 10.01 5.01 13.42
C PRO A 1 11.19 5.63 14.18
N ILE A 2 11.95 6.51 13.51
CA ILE A 2 13.20 7.11 14.06
C ILE A 2 12.88 8.32 14.96
N THR A 3 11.68 8.89 14.85
CA THR A 3 11.17 10.00 15.68
C THR A 3 9.88 9.60 16.40
N GLY A 4 9.52 10.31 17.47
CA GLY A 4 8.23 10.14 18.16
C GLY A 4 7.10 10.87 17.44
N CYS A 5 5.85 10.44 17.66
CA CYS A 5 4.64 11.16 17.24
C CYS A 5 3.77 11.52 18.45
N ARG A 6 3.03 12.63 18.38
CA ARG A 6 2.01 12.94 19.39
C ARG A 6 0.82 12.00 19.20
N VAL A 7 0.39 11.36 20.28
CA VAL A 7 -0.76 10.45 20.28
C VAL A 7 -1.96 11.17 20.88
N HIS A 8 -3.09 11.12 20.18
CA HIS A 8 -4.39 11.49 20.71
C HIS A 8 -5.20 10.21 20.85
N ASP A 9 -5.62 9.91 22.08
CA ASP A 9 -6.46 8.76 22.37
C ASP A 9 -7.94 9.14 22.38
N VAL A 10 -8.77 8.27 21.82
CA VAL A 10 -10.23 8.41 21.77
C VAL A 10 -10.82 7.06 22.14
N CYS A 11 -11.67 7.05 23.17
CA CYS A 11 -12.37 5.84 23.59
C CYS A 11 -13.40 5.39 22.54
N GLY A 12 -12.98 4.48 21.66
CA GLY A 12 -13.84 3.87 20.64
C GLY A 12 -14.76 2.78 21.18
N LEU A 13 -14.30 2.03 22.19
CA LEU A 13 -15.04 0.93 22.83
C LEU A 13 -15.03 1.14 24.36
N GLU A 14 -16.22 1.14 24.97
CA GLU A 14 -16.38 1.21 26.45
C GLU A 14 -16.25 -0.16 27.13
N SER A 15 -16.35 -1.24 26.35
CA SER A 15 -16.21 -2.61 26.82
C SER A 15 -15.40 -3.44 25.81
N SER A 16 -15.30 -4.75 25.99
CA SER A 16 -14.65 -5.64 25.01
C SER A 16 -15.37 -5.68 23.65
N SER A 17 -16.60 -5.19 23.57
CA SER A 17 -17.38 -5.06 22.34
C SER A 17 -18.16 -3.74 22.29
N ALA A 18 -18.62 -3.36 21.10
CA ALA A 18 -19.56 -2.26 20.92
C ALA A 18 -20.45 -2.53 19.69
N HIS A 19 -21.60 -1.86 19.63
CA HIS A 19 -22.39 -1.82 18.41
C HIS A 19 -21.67 -0.96 17.36
N ILE A 20 -21.73 -1.40 16.10
CA ILE A 20 -21.09 -0.72 14.98
C ILE A 20 -21.59 0.73 14.86
N GLY A 21 -22.90 0.96 15.02
CA GLY A 21 -23.49 2.30 14.98
C GLY A 21 -22.89 3.26 16.01
N ASP A 22 -22.68 2.81 17.25
CA ASP A 22 -22.07 3.63 18.31
C ASP A 22 -20.62 3.97 17.98
N LEU A 23 -19.87 3.00 17.45
CA LEU A 23 -18.48 3.21 17.03
C LEU A 23 -18.40 4.23 15.87
N ILE A 24 -19.32 4.15 14.90
CA ILE A 24 -19.42 5.12 13.81
C ILE A 24 -19.72 6.52 14.36
N GLN A 25 -20.65 6.66 15.29
CA GLN A 25 -20.99 7.95 15.89
C GLN A 25 -19.80 8.56 16.63
N ARG A 26 -19.09 7.75 17.44
CA ARG A 26 -17.88 8.20 18.16
C ARG A 26 -16.78 8.61 17.19
N LEU A 27 -16.58 7.86 16.11
CA LEU A 27 -15.56 8.18 15.10
C LEU A 27 -15.87 9.51 14.38
N ARG A 28 -17.13 9.73 13.98
CA ARG A 28 -17.59 11.00 13.41
C ARG A 28 -17.32 12.18 14.34
N GLN A 29 -17.65 12.03 15.64
CA GLN A 29 -17.40 13.06 16.64
C GLN A 29 -15.90 13.32 16.84
N ALA A 30 -15.08 12.28 16.90
CA ALA A 30 -13.63 12.39 17.07
C ALA A 30 -12.97 13.17 15.92
N LEU A 31 -13.35 12.86 14.68
CA LEU A 31 -12.86 13.54 13.47
C LEU A 31 -13.26 15.02 13.46
N ALA A 32 -14.54 15.30 13.72
CA ALA A 32 -15.05 16.67 13.77
C ALA A 32 -14.35 17.52 14.86
N ASN A 33 -14.05 16.92 16.02
CA ASN A 33 -13.42 17.61 17.13
C ASN A 33 -11.91 17.84 16.93
N ARG A 34 -11.25 17.04 16.09
CA ARG A 34 -9.79 17.06 15.89
C ARG A 34 -9.39 17.10 14.40
N PRO A 35 -9.76 18.18 13.68
CA PRO A 35 -9.40 18.34 12.27
C PRO A 35 -7.89 18.51 12.03
N ASP A 36 -7.11 18.73 13.09
CA ASP A 36 -5.65 18.78 13.07
C ASP A 36 -4.99 17.40 12.86
N ILE A 37 -5.71 16.31 13.17
CA ILE A 37 -5.20 14.94 13.07
C ILE A 37 -5.48 14.37 11.68
N ARG A 38 -4.42 13.98 10.97
CA ARG A 38 -4.48 13.46 9.59
C ARG A 38 -4.38 11.95 9.48
N VAL A 39 -3.93 11.26 10.52
CA VAL A 39 -3.76 9.81 10.54
C VAL A 39 -4.45 9.23 11.76
N TRP A 40 -5.34 8.26 11.55
CA TRP A 40 -6.15 7.64 12.59
C TRP A 40 -5.90 6.13 12.62
N ASN A 41 -5.43 5.62 13.75
CA ASN A 41 -5.19 4.19 13.94
C ASN A 41 -6.42 3.50 14.54
N LEU A 42 -6.90 2.44 13.88
CA LEU A 42 -7.97 1.57 14.38
C LEU A 42 -7.41 0.17 14.61
N SER A 43 -7.01 -0.09 15.86
CA SER A 43 -6.55 -1.40 16.33
C SER A 43 -7.70 -2.27 16.85
N LEU A 44 -8.81 -2.31 16.11
CA LEU A 44 -10.03 -3.06 16.40
C LEU A 44 -10.44 -3.89 15.17
N GLY A 45 -11.30 -4.88 15.37
CA GLY A 45 -11.85 -5.65 14.27
C GLY A 45 -12.97 -6.59 14.67
N ALA A 46 -13.75 -7.04 13.70
CA ALA A 46 -14.77 -8.07 13.88
C ALA A 46 -14.13 -9.44 14.21
N PRO A 47 -14.81 -10.32 14.96
CA PRO A 47 -14.27 -11.64 15.32
C PRO A 47 -14.13 -12.57 14.11
N SER A 48 -14.98 -12.40 13.08
CA SER A 48 -15.00 -13.20 11.87
C SER A 48 -14.41 -12.45 10.67
N GLY A 49 -13.94 -13.21 9.67
CA GLY A 49 -13.51 -12.66 8.39
C GLY A 49 -14.68 -12.07 7.60
N VAL A 50 -14.37 -11.17 6.67
CA VAL A 50 -15.34 -10.58 5.74
C VAL A 50 -15.78 -11.58 4.67
N GLY A 51 -16.95 -11.32 4.08
CA GLY A 51 -17.49 -12.12 2.97
C GLY A 51 -16.82 -11.85 1.62
N ASP A 52 -17.22 -12.63 0.61
CA ASP A 52 -16.65 -12.55 -0.74
C ASP A 52 -17.11 -11.32 -1.51
N ASP A 53 -18.38 -10.94 -1.41
CA ASP A 53 -19.00 -10.02 -2.37
C ASP A 53 -19.35 -8.63 -1.79
N GLY A 54 -19.20 -8.43 -0.49
CA GLY A 54 -19.67 -7.22 0.19
C GLY A 54 -18.61 -6.58 1.07
N PHE A 55 -18.45 -5.27 0.92
CA PHE A 55 -17.69 -4.43 1.86
C PHE A 55 -18.55 -4.14 3.09
N SER A 56 -17.95 -4.28 4.27
CA SER A 56 -18.63 -4.12 5.55
C SER A 56 -19.09 -2.68 5.80
N GLU A 57 -20.16 -2.52 6.57
CA GLU A 57 -20.74 -1.21 6.92
C GLU A 57 -19.68 -0.24 7.47
N LEU A 58 -18.86 -0.70 8.41
CA LEU A 58 -17.82 0.13 9.00
C LEU A 58 -16.74 0.49 7.96
N ALA A 59 -16.38 -0.41 7.04
CA ALA A 59 -15.41 -0.09 5.99
C ALA A 59 -15.95 0.95 5.00
N GLN A 60 -17.23 0.86 4.61
CA GLN A 60 -17.88 1.86 3.78
C GLN A 60 -17.91 3.23 4.46
N GLU A 61 -18.20 3.25 5.76
CA GLU A 61 -18.15 4.48 6.55
C GLU A 61 -16.72 5.05 6.66
N LEU A 62 -15.69 4.21 6.87
CA LEU A 62 -14.30 4.67 6.86
C LEU A 62 -13.91 5.28 5.51
N ASP A 63 -14.38 4.71 4.39
CA ASP A 63 -14.13 5.25 3.06
C ASP A 63 -14.76 6.65 2.90
N ALA A 64 -16.03 6.80 3.32
CA ALA A 64 -16.73 8.09 3.27
C ALA A 64 -16.07 9.15 4.17
N LEU A 65 -15.63 8.77 5.38
CA LEU A 65 -14.95 9.67 6.32
C LEU A 65 -13.56 10.07 5.84
N CYS A 66 -12.82 9.16 5.20
CA CYS A 66 -11.54 9.45 4.56
C CYS A 66 -11.71 10.57 3.52
N ASP A 67 -12.71 10.42 2.64
CA ASP A 67 -12.98 11.39 1.58
C ASP A 67 -13.49 12.73 2.14
N HIS A 68 -14.34 12.71 3.17
CA HIS A 68 -14.90 13.92 3.77
C HIS A 68 -13.86 14.75 4.55
N TYR A 69 -13.05 14.11 5.40
CA TYR A 69 -12.10 14.80 6.28
C TYR A 69 -10.68 14.91 5.71
N GLY A 70 -10.38 14.20 4.61
CA GLY A 70 -9.03 14.14 4.04
C GLY A 70 -8.04 13.50 5.02
N VAL A 71 -8.43 12.39 5.65
CA VAL A 71 -7.62 11.66 6.65
C VAL A 71 -7.26 10.26 6.15
N LEU A 72 -6.16 9.71 6.63
CA LEU A 72 -5.80 8.31 6.38
C LEU A 72 -6.10 7.45 7.60
N PHE A 73 -6.98 6.47 7.45
CA PHE A 73 -7.15 5.40 8.44
C PHE A 73 -6.08 4.33 8.25
N VAL A 74 -5.49 3.89 9.37
CA VAL A 74 -4.59 2.74 9.44
C VAL A 74 -5.29 1.68 10.27
N VAL A 75 -5.55 0.51 9.67
CA VAL A 75 -6.47 -0.49 10.23
C VAL A 75 -5.75 -1.82 10.38
N ALA A 76 -5.89 -2.46 11.55
CA ALA A 76 -5.37 -3.81 11.76
C ALA A 76 -6.14 -4.85 10.91
N ALA A 77 -5.43 -5.80 10.29
CA ALA A 77 -6.06 -6.83 9.45
C ALA A 77 -6.99 -7.78 10.23
N GLY A 78 -6.81 -7.85 11.56
CA GLY A 78 -7.52 -8.74 12.47
C GLY A 78 -6.74 -10.02 12.76
N ASN A 79 -7.21 -10.76 13.77
CA ASN A 79 -6.55 -11.98 14.25
C ASN A 79 -7.44 -13.21 14.03
N TYR A 80 -6.89 -14.25 13.41
CA TYR A 80 -7.44 -15.61 13.30
C TYR A 80 -7.03 -16.39 14.56
N LEU A 81 -8.01 -16.83 15.34
CA LEU A 81 -7.80 -17.44 16.65
C LEU A 81 -8.35 -18.87 16.75
N ASP A 82 -8.79 -19.46 15.64
CA ASP A 82 -9.34 -20.81 15.62
C ASP A 82 -8.23 -21.86 15.44
N GLU A 83 -8.53 -23.11 15.83
CA GLU A 83 -7.71 -24.28 15.50
C GLU A 83 -8.19 -24.89 14.16
N PRO A 84 -7.29 -25.44 13.33
CA PRO A 84 -5.84 -25.52 13.53
C PRO A 84 -5.15 -24.16 13.40
N ARG A 85 -4.04 -23.96 14.13
CA ARG A 85 -3.17 -22.79 13.94
C ARG A 85 -2.40 -22.88 12.64
N ARG A 86 -2.27 -21.73 11.96
CA ARG A 86 -1.56 -21.63 10.70
C ARG A 86 -0.04 -21.59 10.90
N GLY A 87 0.68 -22.48 10.22
CA GLY A 87 2.14 -22.43 10.07
C GLY A 87 2.58 -21.62 8.85
N TRP A 88 3.87 -21.68 8.50
CA TRP A 88 4.41 -21.07 7.30
C TRP A 88 5.48 -21.97 6.65
N PRO A 89 5.49 -22.17 5.31
CA PRO A 89 4.46 -21.75 4.36
C PRO A 89 3.08 -22.39 4.65
N CYS A 90 2.01 -21.70 4.28
CA CYS A 90 0.65 -22.18 4.53
C CYS A 90 0.20 -23.08 3.37
N GLU A 91 0.04 -24.38 3.63
CA GLU A 91 -0.41 -25.38 2.65
C GLU A 91 -1.91 -25.70 2.77
N ASP A 92 -2.49 -25.52 3.97
CA ASP A 92 -3.91 -25.77 4.23
C ASP A 92 -4.80 -24.54 3.96
N THR A 93 -6.12 -24.79 3.89
CA THR A 93 -7.14 -23.74 3.79
C THR A 93 -7.71 -23.40 5.17
N PHE A 94 -7.70 -22.11 5.51
CA PHE A 94 -8.21 -21.58 6.78
C PHE A 94 -9.29 -20.51 6.55
N THR A 95 -10.14 -20.27 7.55
CA THR A 95 -11.12 -19.17 7.61
C THR A 95 -10.48 -17.87 8.10
N ASP A 96 -9.29 -17.58 7.57
CA ASP A 96 -8.35 -16.57 8.07
C ASP A 96 -8.37 -15.27 7.25
N ARG A 97 -9.45 -15.00 6.52
CA ARG A 97 -9.62 -13.75 5.77
C ARG A 97 -9.65 -12.54 6.69
N ILE A 98 -9.21 -11.38 6.20
CA ILE A 98 -9.29 -10.09 6.90
C ILE A 98 -10.67 -9.86 7.51
N SER A 99 -10.74 -9.16 8.64
CA SER A 99 -12.00 -8.83 9.33
C SER A 99 -12.38 -7.36 9.14
N SER A 100 -13.65 -7.02 9.25
CA SER A 100 -14.09 -5.61 9.23
C SER A 100 -13.36 -4.79 10.31
N PRO A 101 -12.92 -3.55 10.02
CA PRO A 101 -13.07 -2.80 8.77
C PRO A 101 -11.83 -2.85 7.85
N ALA A 102 -10.99 -3.88 7.95
CA ALA A 102 -9.77 -4.05 7.18
C ALA A 102 -9.99 -4.19 5.66
N ASP A 103 -11.24 -4.39 5.26
CA ASP A 103 -11.74 -4.43 3.89
C ASP A 103 -11.96 -3.05 3.25
N SER A 104 -11.83 -1.94 4.00
CA SER A 104 -11.88 -0.57 3.45
C SER A 104 -10.88 -0.38 2.30
N VAL A 105 -11.36 0.23 1.22
CA VAL A 105 -10.55 0.47 0.01
C VAL A 105 -9.70 1.74 0.14
N ARG A 106 -10.10 2.69 1.00
CA ARG A 106 -9.34 3.90 1.34
C ARG A 106 -8.26 3.64 2.41
N ALA A 107 -8.57 2.88 3.45
CA ALA A 107 -7.66 2.64 4.57
C ALA A 107 -6.37 1.92 4.17
N LEU A 108 -5.31 2.15 4.96
CA LEU A 108 -4.07 1.38 4.92
C LEU A 108 -4.18 0.20 5.90
N THR A 109 -4.43 -1.00 5.37
CA THR A 109 -4.61 -2.23 6.15
C THR A 109 -3.27 -2.88 6.49
N VAL A 110 -3.09 -3.27 7.75
CA VAL A 110 -1.82 -3.73 8.31
C VAL A 110 -1.94 -5.16 8.85
N GLY A 111 -1.24 -6.10 8.23
CA GLY A 111 -1.01 -7.44 8.77
C GLY A 111 0.19 -7.49 9.71
N ALA A 112 0.42 -8.66 10.32
CA ALA A 112 1.49 -8.85 11.29
C ALA A 112 2.52 -9.89 10.83
N ILE A 113 3.80 -9.59 11.08
CA ILE A 113 4.91 -10.55 11.02
C ILE A 113 5.50 -10.80 12.41
N THR A 114 6.08 -11.98 12.57
CA THR A 114 6.84 -12.37 13.76
C THR A 114 8.25 -11.77 13.71
N HIS A 115 8.83 -11.38 14.85
CA HIS A 115 10.17 -10.77 14.92
C HIS A 115 11.20 -11.60 15.70
N LEU A 116 10.75 -12.62 16.43
CA LEU A 116 11.56 -13.53 17.22
C LEU A 116 11.10 -14.96 16.92
N GLY A 117 12.03 -15.91 16.85
CA GLY A 117 11.71 -17.34 16.72
C GLY A 117 12.13 -18.13 17.95
N SER A 118 11.53 -19.31 18.11
CA SER A 118 11.97 -20.32 19.09
C SER A 118 11.81 -21.72 18.49
N THR A 119 12.26 -22.76 19.20
CA THR A 119 12.02 -24.15 18.78
C THR A 119 10.56 -24.57 18.88
N THR A 120 9.72 -23.77 19.56
CA THR A 120 8.29 -24.01 19.79
C THR A 120 7.40 -22.96 19.12
N SER A 121 7.97 -22.04 18.33
CA SER A 121 7.22 -21.02 17.61
C SER A 121 6.46 -21.63 16.44
N TYR A 122 5.23 -21.17 16.21
CA TYR A 122 4.43 -21.63 15.06
C TYR A 122 5.01 -21.20 13.70
N VAL A 123 5.75 -20.08 13.67
CA VAL A 123 6.40 -19.52 12.48
C VAL A 123 7.73 -18.85 12.87
N ALA A 124 8.66 -18.73 11.94
CA ALA A 124 9.97 -18.11 12.14
C ALA A 124 9.90 -16.57 12.12
N ALA A 125 11.00 -15.93 12.53
CA ALA A 125 11.14 -14.48 12.44
C ALA A 125 11.10 -14.02 10.97
N GLY A 126 10.36 -12.94 10.70
CA GLY A 126 10.13 -12.41 9.36
C GLY A 126 8.94 -13.03 8.62
N GLU A 127 8.38 -14.13 9.13
CA GLU A 127 7.23 -14.81 8.53
C GLU A 127 5.89 -14.22 9.02
N PRO A 128 4.79 -14.40 8.27
CA PRO A 128 3.48 -13.91 8.68
C PRO A 128 3.08 -14.57 9.99
N ALA A 129 2.71 -13.76 10.98
CA ALA A 129 2.34 -14.29 12.28
C ALA A 129 1.14 -15.23 12.12
N SER A 130 1.11 -16.36 12.83
CA SER A 130 0.06 -17.40 12.71
C SER A 130 -1.36 -16.88 12.93
N TYR A 131 -1.51 -15.83 13.74
CA TYR A 131 -2.79 -15.17 13.98
C TYR A 131 -3.13 -14.12 12.92
N SER A 132 -2.20 -13.61 12.11
CA SER A 132 -2.49 -12.49 11.21
C SER A 132 -3.52 -12.93 10.17
N ARG A 133 -4.67 -12.27 10.09
CA ARG A 133 -5.60 -12.50 8.99
C ARG A 133 -4.95 -12.06 7.66
N ARG A 134 -5.36 -12.70 6.57
CA ARG A 134 -4.82 -12.52 5.20
C ARG A 134 -5.90 -12.12 4.22
N GLY A 135 -5.49 -11.67 3.04
CA GLY A 135 -6.41 -11.45 1.93
C GLY A 135 -6.89 -12.73 1.22
N PRO A 136 -7.68 -12.55 0.16
CA PRO A 136 -8.15 -11.26 -0.33
C PRO A 136 -9.29 -10.68 0.54
N GLY A 137 -9.49 -9.37 0.45
CA GLY A 137 -10.74 -8.72 0.85
C GLY A 137 -11.89 -9.06 -0.12
N PRO A 138 -13.04 -8.40 0.00
CA PRO A 138 -14.16 -8.60 -0.91
C PRO A 138 -13.74 -8.35 -2.37
N VAL A 139 -14.33 -9.09 -3.31
CA VAL A 139 -14.12 -8.96 -4.76
C VAL A 139 -12.65 -9.08 -5.17
N PHE A 140 -11.93 -9.99 -4.50
CA PHE A 140 -10.50 -10.23 -4.70
C PHE A 140 -9.63 -8.97 -4.50
N THR A 141 -10.04 -8.06 -3.61
CA THR A 141 -9.25 -6.86 -3.29
C THR A 141 -7.95 -7.28 -2.58
N PRO A 142 -6.76 -6.95 -3.10
CA PRO A 142 -5.49 -7.28 -2.47
C PRO A 142 -5.39 -6.65 -1.07
N LYS A 143 -5.24 -7.50 -0.05
CA LYS A 143 -5.10 -7.13 1.35
C LYS A 143 -4.21 -8.18 2.07
N PRO A 144 -3.55 -7.83 3.20
CA PRO A 144 -3.39 -6.47 3.72
C PRO A 144 -2.59 -5.59 2.74
N ASP A 145 -2.58 -4.28 2.94
CA ASP A 145 -1.78 -3.39 2.08
C ASP A 145 -0.28 -3.54 2.40
N VAL A 146 0.04 -3.60 3.69
CA VAL A 146 1.41 -3.77 4.23
C VAL A 146 1.39 -4.68 5.46
N VAL A 147 2.56 -5.09 5.93
CA VAL A 147 2.75 -5.76 7.22
C VAL A 147 3.74 -5.02 8.09
N HIS A 148 3.67 -5.25 9.40
CA HIS A 148 4.75 -4.86 10.31
C HIS A 148 4.85 -5.85 11.47
N VAL A 149 5.90 -5.72 12.28
CA VAL A 149 6.09 -6.53 13.50
C VAL A 149 4.88 -6.38 14.43
N GLY A 150 4.19 -7.50 14.70
CA GLY A 150 3.05 -7.56 15.62
C GLY A 150 3.31 -8.40 16.87
N GLY A 151 4.48 -9.04 16.98
CA GLY A 151 4.78 -10.03 18.02
C GLY A 151 4.58 -11.47 17.52
N GLY A 152 5.32 -12.42 18.09
CA GLY A 152 5.19 -13.85 17.81
C GLY A 152 4.43 -14.59 18.90
N VAL A 153 4.02 -15.82 18.59
CA VAL A 153 3.41 -16.75 19.54
C VAL A 153 4.11 -18.12 19.48
N ASP A 154 4.25 -18.77 20.63
CA ASP A 154 4.77 -20.13 20.78
C ASP A 154 3.68 -21.10 21.26
N ALA A 155 3.89 -22.41 21.08
CA ALA A 155 2.98 -23.42 21.61
C ALA A 155 2.96 -23.38 23.16
N PRO A 156 1.79 -23.45 23.83
CA PRO A 156 0.45 -23.76 23.30
C PRO A 156 -0.42 -22.52 23.00
N TRP A 157 0.13 -21.51 22.32
CA TRP A 157 -0.44 -20.18 22.04
C TRP A 157 -0.18 -19.12 23.12
N SER A 158 1.10 -18.89 23.46
CA SER A 158 1.54 -17.80 24.34
C SER A 158 2.37 -16.76 23.61
N ALA A 159 2.32 -15.51 24.08
CA ALA A 159 3.15 -14.39 23.60
C ALA A 159 4.26 -14.02 24.60
N ASP A 160 4.44 -14.77 25.69
CA ASP A 160 5.32 -14.39 26.78
C ASP A 160 6.80 -14.29 26.36
N ALA A 161 7.27 -15.22 25.52
CA ALA A 161 8.65 -15.22 25.03
C ALA A 161 8.82 -14.37 23.75
N LEU A 162 7.85 -14.43 22.84
CA LEU A 162 7.98 -13.94 21.47
C LEU A 162 7.16 -12.67 21.17
N GLY A 163 6.33 -12.24 22.11
CA GLY A 163 5.48 -11.06 21.98
C GLY A 163 6.28 -9.76 21.97
N ILE A 164 5.72 -8.73 21.34
CA ILE A 164 6.25 -7.38 21.36
C ILE A 164 6.03 -6.76 22.75
N LYS A 165 7.00 -5.99 23.23
CA LYS A 165 6.89 -5.25 24.49
C LYS A 165 5.93 -4.08 24.32
N VAL A 166 4.95 -3.96 25.20
CA VAL A 166 3.91 -2.91 25.17
C VAL A 166 3.71 -2.31 26.55
N LEU A 167 3.32 -1.04 26.58
CA LEU A 167 2.98 -0.34 27.81
C LEU A 167 1.62 -0.85 28.31
N ALA A 168 1.57 -1.25 29.58
CA ALA A 168 0.36 -1.69 30.25
C ALA A 168 -0.34 -0.53 30.99
N PRO A 169 -1.65 -0.63 31.29
CA PRO A 169 -2.39 0.44 31.99
C PRO A 169 -1.82 0.81 33.37
N ASN A 170 -1.13 -0.14 34.03
CA ASN A 170 -0.45 0.09 35.31
C ASN A 170 0.95 0.70 35.16
N ASN A 171 1.27 1.27 34.00
CA ASN A 171 2.58 1.82 33.64
C ASN A 171 3.72 0.78 33.62
N GLY A 172 3.38 -0.51 33.65
CA GLY A 172 4.31 -1.62 33.47
C GLY A 172 4.55 -1.95 32.00
N VAL A 173 5.42 -2.94 31.76
CA VAL A 173 5.66 -3.50 30.43
C VAL A 173 5.18 -4.94 30.43
N LEU A 174 4.33 -5.30 29.48
CA LEU A 174 3.97 -6.68 29.20
C LEU A 174 4.38 -7.06 27.78
N ARG A 175 4.34 -8.34 27.46
CA ARG A 175 4.50 -8.84 26.09
C ARG A 175 3.18 -9.33 25.56
N ASN A 176 2.90 -9.01 24.30
CA ASN A 176 1.67 -9.44 23.64
C ASN A 176 1.90 -9.60 22.13
N ALA A 177 0.93 -10.15 21.43
CA ALA A 177 0.98 -10.36 20.00
C ALA A 177 -0.36 -10.02 19.34
N GLY A 178 -0.33 -9.45 18.15
CA GLY A 178 -1.55 -9.05 17.43
C GLY A 178 -1.30 -8.05 16.31
N THR A 179 -2.17 -8.08 15.30
CA THR A 179 -2.21 -7.04 14.26
C THR A 179 -2.47 -5.65 14.85
N SER A 180 -3.17 -5.58 16.00
CA SER A 180 -3.37 -4.39 16.82
C SER A 180 -2.08 -3.72 17.32
N PHE A 181 -0.95 -4.42 17.34
CA PHE A 181 0.37 -3.86 17.67
C PHE A 181 1.22 -3.53 16.43
N ALA A 182 0.94 -4.15 15.28
CA ALA A 182 1.58 -3.81 14.02
C ALA A 182 1.01 -2.49 13.43
N ALA A 183 -0.32 -2.33 13.45
CA ALA A 183 -1.03 -1.16 12.94
C ALA A 183 -0.51 0.19 13.50
N PRO A 184 -0.32 0.39 14.82
CA PRO A 184 0.14 1.67 15.35
C PRO A 184 1.56 2.03 14.92
N ILE A 185 2.43 1.04 14.63
CA ILE A 185 3.78 1.33 14.10
C ILE A 185 3.68 1.93 12.71
N VAL A 186 2.84 1.34 11.85
CA VAL A 186 2.56 1.85 10.51
C VAL A 186 1.86 3.20 10.57
N ALA A 187 0.95 3.42 11.53
CA ALA A 187 0.28 4.71 11.72
C ALA A 187 1.28 5.81 12.10
N ALA A 188 2.25 5.52 12.96
CA ALA A 188 3.32 6.47 13.30
C ALA A 188 4.19 6.82 12.07
N MET A 189 4.52 5.82 11.25
CA MET A 189 5.27 6.04 9.99
C MET A 189 4.46 6.87 8.99
N ALA A 190 3.16 6.62 8.85
CA ALA A 190 2.27 7.39 7.99
C ALA A 190 2.16 8.85 8.48
N ALA A 191 2.05 9.09 9.79
CA ALA A 191 2.02 10.43 10.36
C ALA A 191 3.33 11.19 10.14
N GLN A 192 4.48 10.51 10.26
CA GLN A 192 5.79 11.10 9.96
C GLN A 192 5.93 11.47 8.48
N THR A 193 5.49 10.57 7.59
CA THR A 193 5.46 10.81 6.15
C THR A 193 4.61 12.02 5.82
N TRP A 194 3.40 12.09 6.39
CA TRP A 194 2.49 13.23 6.21
C TRP A 194 3.13 14.54 6.67
N HIS A 195 3.73 14.55 7.86
CA HIS A 195 4.37 15.72 8.43
C HIS A 195 5.56 16.19 7.59
N ALA A 196 6.42 15.27 7.15
CA ALA A 196 7.57 15.56 6.32
C ALA A 196 7.15 16.19 4.98
N LEU A 197 6.10 15.68 4.33
CA LEU A 197 5.53 16.26 3.13
C LEU A 197 4.94 17.66 3.36
N GLY A 198 4.32 17.91 4.51
CA GLY A 198 3.68 19.18 4.85
C GLY A 198 4.65 20.31 5.19
N ASN A 199 5.83 20.01 5.73
CA ASN A 199 6.79 21.01 6.21
C ASN A 199 7.74 21.58 5.14
N VAL A 200 7.58 21.19 3.88
CA VAL A 200 8.45 21.67 2.81
C VAL A 200 7.92 23.01 2.28
N PRO A 201 8.66 24.14 2.42
CA PRO A 201 8.26 25.41 1.82
C PRO A 201 8.24 25.26 0.30
N ARG A 202 7.09 25.40 -0.35
CA ARG A 202 6.98 25.17 -1.81
C ARG A 202 6.18 26.26 -2.51
N GLN A 203 6.75 26.76 -3.61
CA GLN A 203 6.06 27.63 -4.57
C GLN A 203 5.02 26.85 -5.40
N HIS A 204 5.17 25.52 -5.54
CA HIS A 204 4.26 24.60 -6.24
C HIS A 204 4.29 23.20 -5.61
N GLY A 205 3.74 22.99 -4.40
CA GLY A 205 3.99 21.78 -3.60
C GLY A 205 3.06 20.58 -3.85
N LEU A 206 3.64 19.37 -3.72
CA LEU A 206 2.94 18.07 -3.59
C LEU A 206 2.27 17.99 -2.21
N ALA A 207 1.10 18.60 -2.06
CA ALA A 207 0.39 18.70 -0.79
C ALA A 207 0.13 17.29 -0.22
N PRO A 208 0.37 17.06 1.09
CA PRO A 208 0.12 15.75 1.67
C PRO A 208 -1.38 15.41 1.56
N SER A 209 -1.66 14.19 1.11
CA SER A 209 -2.99 13.63 0.96
C SER A 209 -3.03 12.18 1.42
N PRO A 210 -4.19 11.61 1.78
CA PRO A 210 -4.29 10.21 2.17
C PRO A 210 -3.77 9.28 1.08
N THR A 211 -4.11 9.56 -0.18
CA THR A 211 -3.68 8.81 -1.35
C THR A 211 -2.16 8.82 -1.54
N LEU A 212 -1.52 9.99 -1.41
CA LEU A 212 -0.07 10.12 -1.53
C LEU A 212 0.66 9.39 -0.42
N VAL A 213 0.24 9.58 0.83
CA VAL A 213 0.87 8.91 1.97
C VAL A 213 0.68 7.40 1.85
N LYS A 214 -0.52 6.91 1.52
CA LYS A 214 -0.77 5.49 1.26
C LYS A 214 0.12 4.95 0.13
N ALA A 215 0.29 5.69 -0.97
CA ALA A 215 1.18 5.30 -2.07
C ALA A 215 2.63 5.16 -1.62
N LEU A 216 3.16 6.13 -0.87
CA LEU A 216 4.54 6.11 -0.36
C LEU A 216 4.77 4.97 0.62
N MET A 217 3.83 4.71 1.52
CA MET A 217 3.89 3.59 2.47
C MET A 217 3.98 2.25 1.74
N ILE A 218 3.10 2.02 0.75
CA ILE A 218 3.05 0.78 -0.03
C ILE A 218 4.30 0.64 -0.92
N HIS A 219 4.72 1.73 -1.55
CA HIS A 219 5.89 1.73 -2.42
C HIS A 219 7.18 1.44 -1.65
N SER A 220 7.35 2.07 -0.48
CA SER A 220 8.47 1.79 0.44
C SER A 220 8.51 0.34 0.88
N ALA A 221 7.35 -0.27 1.17
CA ALA A 221 7.26 -1.69 1.49
C ALA A 221 7.71 -2.59 0.33
N GLU A 222 7.33 -2.26 -0.92
CA GLU A 222 7.79 -2.99 -2.11
C GLU A 222 9.29 -2.85 -2.34
N LEU A 223 9.86 -1.66 -2.13
CA LEU A 223 11.30 -1.42 -2.26
C LEU A 223 12.11 -2.22 -1.24
N ALA A 224 11.63 -2.26 0.01
CA ALA A 224 12.29 -2.91 1.14
C ALA A 224 12.04 -4.43 1.20
N SER A 225 11.17 -4.97 0.35
CA SER A 225 10.78 -6.38 0.37
C SER A 225 11.23 -7.15 -0.88
N PRO A 226 11.49 -8.46 -0.74
CA PRO A 226 11.70 -9.32 -1.90
C PRO A 226 10.42 -9.43 -2.74
N ALA A 227 10.58 -9.83 -3.99
CA ALA A 227 9.44 -10.18 -4.82
C ALA A 227 8.69 -11.39 -4.24
N ARG A 228 7.36 -11.32 -4.20
CA ARG A 228 6.49 -12.36 -3.63
C ARG A 228 5.54 -12.92 -4.67
N THR A 229 5.21 -14.20 -4.55
CA THR A 229 4.16 -14.86 -5.33
C THR A 229 2.79 -14.23 -5.00
N PRO A 230 1.77 -14.38 -5.87
CA PRO A 230 0.42 -13.94 -5.56
C PRO A 230 -0.11 -14.49 -4.23
N VAL A 231 0.10 -15.79 -3.97
CA VAL A 231 -0.31 -16.43 -2.70
C VAL A 231 0.36 -15.79 -1.49
N HIS A 232 1.68 -15.56 -1.53
CA HIS A 232 2.37 -14.92 -0.40
C HIS A 232 1.92 -13.48 -0.17
N ARG A 233 1.54 -12.75 -1.23
CA ARG A 233 1.05 -11.36 -1.08
C ARG A 233 -0.26 -11.25 -0.31
N ARG A 234 -1.10 -12.29 -0.29
CA ARG A 234 -2.27 -12.31 0.59
C ARG A 234 -1.89 -12.18 2.07
N TYR A 235 -0.70 -12.62 2.46
CA TYR A 235 -0.22 -12.54 3.84
C TYR A 235 0.62 -11.29 4.10
N PHE A 236 1.47 -10.93 3.13
CA PHE A 236 2.45 -9.86 3.30
C PHE A 236 2.01 -8.49 2.77
N GLY A 237 0.98 -8.43 1.92
CA GLY A 237 0.72 -7.26 1.09
C GLY A 237 1.94 -6.89 0.24
N ALA A 238 2.26 -5.59 0.19
CA ALA A 238 3.51 -5.07 -0.36
C ALA A 238 4.75 -5.42 0.49
N GLY A 239 4.57 -5.85 1.74
CA GLY A 239 5.61 -6.17 2.69
C GLY A 239 5.72 -5.17 3.83
N ALA A 240 6.89 -5.11 4.46
CA ALA A 240 7.14 -4.19 5.56
C ALA A 240 7.81 -2.90 5.06
N PRO A 241 7.19 -1.72 5.26
CA PRO A 241 7.83 -0.45 4.91
C PRO A 241 9.05 -0.22 5.81
N SER A 242 10.11 0.36 5.25
CA SER A 242 11.32 0.72 6.00
C SER A 242 11.26 2.20 6.43
N ASP A 243 11.60 3.11 5.53
CA ASP A 243 11.35 4.54 5.63
C ASP A 243 10.58 4.98 4.37
N PRO A 244 9.32 5.41 4.50
CA PRO A 244 8.54 5.90 3.37
C PRO A 244 9.13 7.13 2.71
N MET A 245 9.87 7.95 3.47
CA MET A 245 10.54 9.11 2.91
C MET A 245 11.79 8.72 2.13
N ALA A 246 12.46 7.61 2.46
CA ALA A 246 13.57 7.09 1.67
C ALA A 246 13.19 6.75 0.22
N ALA A 247 11.92 6.39 -0.03
CA ALA A 247 11.41 6.23 -1.39
C ALA A 247 11.41 7.54 -2.21
N LEU A 248 11.50 8.70 -1.55
CA LEU A 248 11.61 10.02 -2.19
C LEU A 248 13.06 10.52 -2.29
N TYR A 249 13.99 9.93 -1.52
CA TYR A 249 15.39 10.36 -1.49
C TYR A 249 16.28 9.58 -2.45
N ASP A 250 15.83 8.38 -2.84
CA ASP A 250 16.60 7.37 -3.58
C ASP A 250 17.94 7.00 -2.94
N GLY A 251 18.34 5.73 -3.10
CA GLY A 251 19.74 5.35 -2.98
C GLY A 251 20.52 5.74 -4.24
N PRO A 252 21.87 5.72 -4.20
CA PRO A 252 22.70 5.90 -5.39
C PRO A 252 22.38 4.88 -6.51
N ASP A 253 21.82 3.72 -6.15
CA ASP A 253 21.44 2.60 -7.01
C ASP A 253 20.00 2.68 -7.55
N SER A 254 19.26 3.75 -7.25
CA SER A 254 17.85 3.91 -7.66
C SER A 254 17.52 5.31 -8.18
N PHE A 255 16.48 5.40 -8.99
CA PHE A 255 15.92 6.66 -9.48
C PHE A 255 14.39 6.57 -9.50
N THR A 256 13.74 7.45 -8.74
CA THR A 256 12.30 7.43 -8.47
C THR A 256 11.63 8.72 -8.94
N LEU A 257 10.53 8.57 -9.67
CA LEU A 257 9.65 9.68 -10.04
C LEU A 257 8.26 9.48 -9.44
N VAL A 258 7.72 10.57 -8.88
CA VAL A 258 6.35 10.65 -8.35
C VAL A 258 5.52 11.55 -9.26
N PHE A 259 4.37 11.05 -9.69
CA PHE A 259 3.43 11.76 -10.54
C PHE A 259 2.10 11.90 -9.81
N GLU A 260 1.59 13.13 -9.77
CA GLU A 260 0.17 13.39 -9.50
C GLU A 260 -0.51 13.76 -10.82
N ALA A 261 -1.53 12.99 -11.20
CA ALA A 261 -2.25 13.18 -12.45
C ALA A 261 -3.75 13.19 -12.21
N ASP A 262 -4.45 14.16 -12.81
CA ASP A 262 -5.91 14.20 -12.88
C ASP A 262 -6.35 13.49 -14.18
N LEU A 263 -6.98 12.32 -14.04
CA LEU A 263 -7.38 11.49 -15.17
C LEU A 263 -8.87 11.64 -15.47
N THR A 264 -9.21 11.71 -16.75
CA THR A 264 -10.60 11.69 -17.24
C THR A 264 -10.82 10.48 -18.15
N THR A 265 -12.05 9.95 -18.15
CA THR A 265 -12.40 8.79 -18.99
C THR A 265 -12.23 9.13 -20.48
N GLY A 266 -11.72 8.18 -21.26
CA GLY A 266 -11.50 8.35 -22.70
C GLY A 266 -10.19 9.04 -23.08
N THR A 267 -9.42 9.53 -22.10
CA THR A 267 -8.08 10.09 -22.35
C THR A 267 -6.98 9.14 -21.84
N LYS A 268 -5.88 9.07 -22.60
CA LYS A 268 -4.65 8.39 -22.18
C LYS A 268 -3.69 9.44 -21.64
N TRP A 269 -3.41 9.41 -20.34
CA TRP A 269 -2.32 10.18 -19.77
C TRP A 269 -1.01 9.44 -20.05
N ARG A 270 -0.02 10.17 -20.57
CA ARG A 270 1.23 9.58 -21.05
C ARG A 270 2.41 10.47 -20.73
N LYS A 271 3.49 9.84 -20.27
CA LYS A 271 4.81 10.44 -20.07
C LYS A 271 5.81 9.74 -20.96
N PHE A 272 6.29 10.47 -21.96
CA PHE A 272 7.20 10.00 -23.02
C PHE A 272 8.06 11.18 -23.53
N PRO A 273 9.34 10.96 -23.88
CA PRO A 273 10.15 9.79 -23.53
C PRO A 273 10.39 9.73 -22.02
N TYR A 274 10.31 8.52 -21.45
CA TYR A 274 10.59 8.32 -20.03
C TYR A 274 12.11 8.34 -19.80
N PRO A 275 12.63 9.10 -18.83
CA PRO A 275 14.06 9.21 -18.58
C PRO A 275 14.61 7.93 -17.97
N ILE A 276 15.36 7.15 -18.76
CA ILE A 276 16.04 5.94 -18.31
C ILE A 276 17.51 6.28 -18.01
N PRO A 277 18.04 5.96 -16.81
CA PRO A 277 19.46 6.04 -16.49
C PRO A 277 20.32 5.28 -17.51
N ALA A 278 21.40 5.90 -17.99
CA ALA A 278 22.19 5.37 -19.09
C ALA A 278 22.80 4.00 -18.78
N SER A 279 23.27 3.79 -17.55
CA SER A 279 23.87 2.52 -17.10
C SER A 279 22.86 1.38 -16.96
N MET A 280 21.55 1.68 -16.97
CA MET A 280 20.52 0.65 -17.08
C MET A 280 20.29 0.21 -18.54
N LEU A 281 20.97 0.80 -19.52
CA LEU A 281 20.87 0.41 -20.93
C LEU A 281 22.18 -0.24 -21.39
N ALA A 282 22.18 -1.56 -21.51
CA ALA A 282 23.29 -2.32 -22.10
C ALA A 282 22.91 -2.72 -23.53
N ASP A 283 23.67 -2.25 -24.53
CA ASP A 283 23.40 -2.49 -25.96
C ASP A 283 21.96 -2.11 -26.39
N GLY A 284 21.44 -1.01 -25.84
CA GLY A 284 20.06 -0.55 -26.09
C GLY A 284 18.97 -1.40 -25.42
N LYS A 285 19.34 -2.30 -24.50
CA LYS A 285 18.41 -3.13 -23.74
C LYS A 285 18.38 -2.72 -22.27
N LEU A 286 17.18 -2.56 -21.72
CA LEU A 286 16.98 -2.26 -20.31
C LEU A 286 17.40 -3.46 -19.45
N ARG A 287 18.34 -3.20 -18.54
CA ARG A 287 18.78 -4.08 -17.45
C ARG A 287 18.56 -3.37 -16.13
N GLY A 288 17.93 -4.06 -15.19
CA GLY A 288 17.53 -3.47 -13.91
C GLY A 288 16.12 -3.83 -13.52
N GLU A 289 15.69 -3.31 -12.38
CA GLU A 289 14.38 -3.54 -11.82
C GLU A 289 13.50 -2.30 -12.01
N VAL A 290 12.26 -2.52 -12.42
CA VAL A 290 11.23 -1.49 -12.48
C VAL A 290 10.15 -1.82 -11.46
N ILE A 291 9.83 -0.87 -10.60
CA ILE A 291 8.84 -0.98 -9.53
C ILE A 291 7.88 0.19 -9.70
N LEU A 292 6.59 -0.09 -9.88
CA LEU A 292 5.56 0.91 -10.06
C LEU A 292 4.44 0.66 -9.05
N THR A 293 4.07 1.71 -8.32
CA THR A 293 2.91 1.73 -7.41
C THR A 293 1.99 2.86 -7.83
N ALA A 294 0.72 2.56 -8.08
CA ALA A 294 -0.30 3.58 -8.30
C ALA A 294 -1.42 3.46 -7.26
N VAL A 295 -1.83 4.58 -6.68
CA VAL A 295 -2.93 4.65 -5.71
C VAL A 295 -3.87 5.78 -6.09
N TYR A 296 -5.17 5.53 -5.95
CA TYR A 296 -6.22 6.48 -6.27
C TYR A 296 -7.45 6.30 -5.38
N ALA A 297 -8.33 7.30 -5.39
CA ALA A 297 -9.60 7.29 -4.66
C ALA A 297 -10.76 7.23 -5.66
N PRO A 298 -11.12 6.03 -6.19
CA PRO A 298 -12.25 5.91 -7.12
C PRO A 298 -13.57 6.22 -6.42
N PRO A 299 -14.61 6.69 -7.13
CA PRO A 299 -15.95 6.75 -6.56
C PRO A 299 -16.37 5.38 -6.06
N VAL A 300 -17.08 5.37 -4.93
CA VAL A 300 -17.59 4.16 -4.27
C VAL A 300 -19.10 4.26 -4.08
N ASP A 301 -19.79 3.13 -4.17
CA ASP A 301 -21.25 3.05 -3.99
C ASP A 301 -21.63 1.80 -3.18
N GLY A 302 -21.99 2.01 -1.90
CA GLY A 302 -22.42 0.95 -0.99
C GLY A 302 -23.65 0.17 -1.46
N SER A 303 -24.48 0.76 -2.34
CA SER A 303 -25.67 0.10 -2.91
C SER A 303 -25.35 -0.84 -4.07
N ALA A 304 -24.14 -0.77 -4.63
CA ALA A 304 -23.71 -1.55 -5.79
C ALA A 304 -23.11 -2.93 -5.45
N GLY A 305 -23.10 -3.34 -4.18
CA GLY A 305 -22.63 -4.67 -3.73
C GLY A 305 -21.20 -4.97 -4.19
N ALA A 306 -21.01 -6.07 -4.96
CA ALA A 306 -19.71 -6.47 -5.50
C ALA A 306 -19.10 -5.45 -6.48
N GLU A 307 -19.89 -4.52 -7.01
CA GLU A 307 -19.39 -3.40 -7.81
C GLU A 307 -19.21 -2.12 -7.00
N TYR A 308 -18.95 -2.22 -5.69
CA TYR A 308 -18.71 -1.09 -4.79
C TYR A 308 -17.73 -0.06 -5.35
N VAL A 309 -16.61 -0.50 -5.95
CA VAL A 309 -15.64 0.39 -6.60
C VAL A 309 -16.08 0.70 -8.03
N ARG A 310 -16.29 1.98 -8.34
CA ARG A 310 -16.96 2.44 -9.57
C ARG A 310 -16.03 2.88 -10.70
N ALA A 311 -14.73 3.00 -10.42
CA ALA A 311 -13.72 3.34 -11.42
C ALA A 311 -12.48 2.45 -11.26
N ASN A 312 -11.85 2.11 -12.38
CA ASN A 312 -10.59 1.39 -12.44
C ASN A 312 -9.52 2.25 -13.14
N LEU A 313 -8.33 2.26 -12.55
CA LEU A 313 -7.11 2.74 -13.18
C LEU A 313 -6.39 1.59 -13.91
N GLU A 314 -6.15 1.76 -15.20
CA GLU A 314 -5.14 1.00 -15.91
C GLU A 314 -3.86 1.82 -15.98
N VAL A 315 -2.75 1.24 -15.55
CA VAL A 315 -1.43 1.89 -15.55
C VAL A 315 -0.40 0.89 -16.05
N GLY A 316 0.60 1.37 -16.79
CA GLY A 316 1.66 0.52 -17.30
C GLY A 316 2.95 1.28 -17.56
N PHE A 317 4.06 0.55 -17.42
CA PHE A 317 5.39 0.98 -17.83
C PHE A 317 5.86 0.09 -18.98
N GLY A 318 6.31 0.68 -20.08
CA GLY A 318 6.59 -0.06 -21.30
C GLY A 318 7.14 0.79 -22.43
N THR A 319 6.97 0.33 -23.67
CA THR A 319 7.48 1.00 -24.87
C THR A 319 6.35 1.54 -25.75
N LEU A 320 6.66 2.57 -26.54
CA LEU A 320 5.82 3.05 -27.63
C LEU A 320 6.40 2.60 -28.98
N GLU A 321 5.64 1.78 -29.70
CA GLU A 321 6.04 1.22 -30.99
C GLU A 321 4.98 1.62 -32.03
N PRO A 322 5.36 2.06 -33.24
CA PRO A 322 4.39 2.37 -34.29
C PRO A 322 3.70 1.10 -34.77
N ASP A 323 2.39 1.15 -35.00
CA ASP A 323 1.66 0.13 -35.74
C ASP A 323 1.88 0.27 -37.26
N GLU A 324 1.16 -0.55 -38.04
CA GLU A 324 1.23 -0.56 -39.51
C GLU A 324 0.92 0.81 -40.13
N ASP A 325 0.09 1.62 -39.47
CA ASP A 325 -0.29 2.97 -39.89
C ASP A 325 0.63 4.07 -39.33
N GLY A 326 1.68 3.69 -38.58
CA GLY A 326 2.63 4.62 -37.96
C GLY A 326 2.14 5.23 -36.64
N VAL A 327 1.01 4.78 -36.09
CA VAL A 327 0.46 5.29 -34.84
C VAL A 327 1.16 4.62 -33.65
N LEU A 328 1.66 5.42 -32.71
CA LEU A 328 2.39 4.90 -31.54
C LEU A 328 1.46 4.18 -30.55
N GLN A 329 1.58 2.85 -30.53
CA GLN A 329 0.91 1.95 -29.60
C GLN A 329 1.74 1.68 -28.36
N PHE A 330 1.07 1.56 -27.22
CA PHE A 330 1.71 1.31 -25.94
C PHE A 330 1.75 -0.19 -25.63
N HIS A 331 2.96 -0.71 -25.42
CA HIS A 331 3.19 -2.10 -25.03
C HIS A 331 3.77 -2.15 -23.63
N GLY A 332 2.92 -2.45 -22.64
CA GLY A 332 3.36 -2.63 -21.26
C GLY A 332 4.38 -3.76 -21.15
N LYS A 333 5.54 -3.49 -20.55
CA LYS A 333 6.63 -4.47 -20.37
C LYS A 333 6.76 -4.96 -18.93
N VAL A 334 6.14 -4.25 -17.98
CA VAL A 334 6.10 -4.57 -16.54
C VAL A 334 4.70 -5.07 -16.17
N PRO A 335 4.52 -6.37 -15.89
CA PRO A 335 3.21 -6.92 -15.55
C PRO A 335 2.72 -6.38 -14.20
N MET A 336 1.41 -6.19 -14.10
CA MET A 336 0.77 -5.96 -12.81
C MET A 336 0.89 -7.23 -11.96
N ARG A 337 1.08 -7.06 -10.67
CA ARG A 337 1.01 -8.15 -9.71
C ARG A 337 -0.46 -8.44 -9.36
N TRP A 338 -1.10 -9.35 -10.09
CA TRP A 338 -2.52 -9.73 -9.90
C TRP A 338 -2.76 -10.62 -8.68
N GLU A 339 -3.99 -10.64 -8.15
CA GLU A 339 -4.42 -11.69 -7.22
C GLU A 339 -4.82 -12.93 -8.02
N GLN A 340 -4.36 -14.13 -7.61
CA GLN A 340 -4.89 -15.37 -8.16
C GLN A 340 -6.27 -15.65 -7.53
N GLY A 341 -7.21 -16.25 -8.25
CA GLY A 341 -8.46 -16.77 -7.69
C GLY A 341 -8.24 -17.97 -6.76
N THR A 342 -9.29 -18.44 -6.09
CA THR A 342 -9.32 -19.74 -5.39
C THR A 342 -10.53 -20.50 -5.91
N ASP A 343 -10.30 -21.56 -6.69
CA ASP A 343 -11.19 -22.63 -7.15
C ASP A 343 -12.62 -22.25 -7.61
N GLY A 344 -12.83 -22.28 -8.95
CA GLY A 344 -14.15 -22.28 -9.59
C GLY A 344 -14.31 -21.33 -10.80
N LEU A 345 -14.22 -21.89 -12.01
CA LEU A 345 -14.30 -21.25 -13.35
C LEU A 345 -13.14 -20.30 -13.70
N GLU A 346 -12.08 -20.87 -14.27
CA GLU A 346 -10.84 -20.22 -14.74
C GLU A 346 -11.05 -18.95 -15.58
N SER A 347 -12.15 -18.82 -16.33
CA SER A 347 -12.34 -17.67 -17.23
C SER A 347 -12.69 -16.36 -16.52
N ALA A 348 -13.46 -16.39 -15.43
CA ALA A 348 -13.79 -15.18 -14.65
C ALA A 348 -12.72 -14.83 -13.60
N GLN A 349 -11.93 -15.82 -13.19
CA GLN A 349 -10.91 -15.69 -12.14
C GLN A 349 -9.59 -15.10 -12.66
N VAL A 350 -9.25 -15.34 -13.93
CA VAL A 350 -8.02 -14.84 -14.57
C VAL A 350 -8.16 -13.38 -15.03
N GLU A 351 -9.38 -12.86 -15.24
CA GLU A 351 -9.62 -11.52 -15.80
C GLU A 351 -9.85 -10.39 -14.77
N HIS A 352 -10.11 -10.68 -13.48
CA HIS A 352 -10.65 -9.68 -12.54
C HIS A 352 -9.98 -9.54 -11.16
N GLY A 353 -9.09 -10.45 -10.74
CA GLY A 353 -8.44 -10.41 -9.42
C GLY A 353 -7.60 -9.15 -9.17
N GLY A 354 -8.12 -8.20 -8.38
CA GLY A 354 -7.48 -6.90 -8.14
C GLY A 354 -7.68 -5.87 -9.26
N LYS A 355 -8.46 -6.17 -10.31
CA LYS A 355 -8.80 -5.22 -11.37
C LYS A 355 -9.49 -3.99 -10.80
N TRP A 356 -10.38 -4.12 -9.83
CA TRP A 356 -11.08 -2.97 -9.24
C TRP A 356 -10.40 -2.44 -7.98
N SER A 357 -9.21 -2.95 -7.63
CA SER A 357 -8.44 -2.42 -6.50
C SER A 357 -7.98 -0.98 -6.76
N PRO A 358 -8.09 -0.06 -5.78
CA PRO A 358 -7.54 1.29 -5.85
C PRO A 358 -6.01 1.34 -5.72
N VAL A 359 -5.37 0.21 -5.48
CA VAL A 359 -3.91 0.07 -5.42
C VAL A 359 -3.45 -0.84 -6.55
N LYS A 360 -2.55 -0.35 -7.40
CA LYS A 360 -1.89 -1.10 -8.46
C LYS A 360 -0.40 -1.21 -8.16
N ILE A 361 0.14 -2.43 -8.22
CA ILE A 361 1.58 -2.67 -8.04
C ILE A 361 2.08 -3.47 -9.25
N HIS A 362 3.12 -2.97 -9.90
CA HIS A 362 3.81 -3.65 -11.00
C HIS A 362 5.28 -3.75 -10.63
N ARG A 363 5.91 -4.91 -10.89
CA ARG A 363 7.32 -5.10 -10.58
C ARG A 363 7.94 -6.15 -11.47
N LYS A 364 9.10 -5.85 -12.06
CA LYS A 364 9.85 -6.79 -12.88
C LYS A 364 11.34 -6.48 -12.88
N VAL A 365 12.14 -7.54 -12.79
CA VAL A 365 13.58 -7.49 -13.04
C VAL A 365 13.81 -7.85 -14.50
N PHE A 366 14.57 -7.02 -15.21
CA PHE A 366 14.99 -7.22 -16.59
C PHE A 366 16.48 -7.55 -16.64
N SER A 367 16.82 -8.66 -17.29
CA SER A 367 18.21 -9.01 -17.66
C SER A 367 18.61 -8.46 -19.04
N GLY A 368 17.67 -7.84 -19.74
CA GLY A 368 17.85 -7.26 -21.07
C GLY A 368 16.52 -7.21 -21.82
N MET A 369 15.88 -6.05 -21.88
CA MET A 369 14.67 -5.82 -22.68
C MET A 369 14.91 -4.77 -23.75
N SER A 370 14.76 -5.17 -25.01
CA SER A 370 14.78 -4.21 -26.12
C SER A 370 13.65 -3.20 -25.98
N GLY A 371 13.98 -1.93 -26.11
CA GLY A 371 13.03 -0.83 -26.07
C GLY A 371 13.74 0.50 -26.24
N ILE A 372 13.33 1.27 -27.24
CA ILE A 372 13.90 2.59 -27.54
C ILE A 372 13.04 3.69 -26.90
N ASN A 373 11.72 3.54 -27.02
CA ASN A 373 10.75 4.55 -26.66
C ASN A 373 10.03 4.25 -25.35
N TRP A 374 10.75 4.27 -24.22
CA TRP A 374 10.15 4.00 -22.91
C TRP A 374 9.11 5.05 -22.53
N ALA A 375 7.99 4.60 -21.97
CA ALA A 375 6.86 5.44 -21.60
C ALA A 375 6.15 4.92 -20.35
N LEU A 376 5.54 5.84 -19.63
CA LEU A 376 4.54 5.57 -18.61
C LEU A 376 3.17 5.99 -19.16
N GLN A 377 2.17 5.12 -19.06
CA GLN A 377 0.81 5.40 -19.52
C GLN A 377 -0.20 5.03 -18.44
N ALA A 378 -1.23 5.87 -18.28
CA ALA A 378 -2.38 5.58 -17.44
C ALA A 378 -3.68 6.00 -18.14
N ASN A 379 -4.75 5.24 -17.93
CA ASN A 379 -6.10 5.55 -18.38
C ASN A 379 -7.12 5.10 -17.35
N MET A 380 -8.22 5.84 -17.26
CA MET A 380 -9.32 5.54 -16.35
C MET A 380 -10.49 4.92 -17.12
N MET A 381 -11.01 3.83 -16.58
CA MET A 381 -12.29 3.24 -16.98
C MET A 381 -13.30 3.37 -15.85
N ARG A 382 -14.58 3.54 -16.20
CA ARG A 382 -15.69 3.61 -15.24
C ARG A 382 -16.64 2.45 -15.49
N ARG A 383 -17.39 2.04 -14.46
CA ARG A 383 -18.50 1.09 -14.63
C ARG A 383 -19.56 1.66 -15.57
N ALA A 384 -20.32 0.76 -16.20
CA ALA A 384 -21.49 1.16 -16.99
C ALA A 384 -22.51 1.91 -16.11
N ASN A 385 -23.26 2.83 -16.70
CA ASN A 385 -24.28 3.66 -16.04
C ASN A 385 -23.76 4.65 -14.98
N GLU A 386 -22.43 4.88 -14.90
CA GLU A 386 -21.90 6.02 -14.15
C GLU A 386 -22.31 7.35 -14.82
N PRO A 387 -22.75 8.37 -14.06
CA PRO A 387 -23.11 9.67 -14.60
C PRO A 387 -22.02 10.26 -15.51
N LEU A 388 -22.44 10.77 -16.67
CA LEU A 388 -21.57 11.52 -17.57
C LEU A 388 -21.14 12.85 -16.91
N GLY A 389 -19.91 13.29 -17.17
CA GLY A 389 -19.41 14.58 -16.68
C GLY A 389 -18.80 14.59 -15.27
N GLN A 390 -18.46 13.42 -14.71
CA GLN A 390 -17.79 13.35 -13.41
C GLN A 390 -16.37 13.94 -13.44
N GLN A 391 -15.98 14.51 -12.29
CA GLN A 391 -14.69 15.15 -12.07
C GLN A 391 -13.51 14.23 -12.42
N ALA A 392 -12.39 14.86 -12.77
CA ALA A 392 -11.14 14.17 -12.97
C ALA A 392 -10.73 13.45 -11.67
N MET A 393 -10.20 12.24 -11.81
CA MET A 393 -9.75 11.44 -10.69
C MET A 393 -8.26 11.64 -10.49
N ARG A 394 -7.89 12.21 -9.34
CA ARG A 394 -6.49 12.35 -8.93
C ARG A 394 -5.90 10.96 -8.66
N VAL A 395 -4.76 10.71 -9.27
CA VAL A 395 -3.98 9.47 -9.21
C VAL A 395 -2.56 9.83 -8.78
N VAL A 396 -2.00 9.06 -7.85
CA VAL A 396 -0.58 9.10 -7.49
C VAL A 396 0.10 7.89 -8.11
N ILE A 397 1.13 8.11 -8.92
CA ILE A 397 1.96 7.03 -9.53
C ILE A 397 3.40 7.25 -9.10
N ILE A 398 4.01 6.22 -8.53
CA ILE A 398 5.42 6.21 -8.13
C ILE A 398 6.12 5.15 -8.97
N VAL A 399 7.22 5.51 -9.62
CA VAL A 399 8.03 4.58 -10.42
C VAL A 399 9.48 4.68 -9.99
N THR A 400 10.04 3.58 -9.53
CA THR A 400 11.47 3.42 -9.23
C THR A 400 12.13 2.54 -10.28
N LEU A 401 13.24 3.04 -10.82
CA LEU A 401 14.21 2.28 -11.60
C LEU A 401 15.39 1.96 -10.68
N ARG A 402 15.72 0.67 -10.48
CA ARG A 402 16.78 0.23 -9.56
C ARG A 402 17.79 -0.65 -10.28
N SER A 403 19.08 -0.40 -10.05
CA SER A 403 20.16 -1.26 -10.52
C SER A 403 20.09 -2.64 -9.86
N VAL A 404 20.40 -3.69 -10.61
CA VAL A 404 20.50 -5.08 -10.11
C VAL A 404 21.94 -5.61 -10.13
N ASP A 405 22.86 -4.81 -10.64
CA ASP A 405 24.30 -5.06 -10.77
C ASP A 405 25.14 -4.20 -9.81
N GLY A 406 24.50 -3.43 -8.92
CA GLY A 406 25.17 -2.66 -7.88
C GLY A 406 25.79 -1.35 -8.38
N HIS A 407 25.33 -0.84 -9.54
CA HIS A 407 25.79 0.44 -10.06
C HIS A 407 25.34 1.60 -9.16
N GLY A 408 26.27 2.46 -8.74
CA GLY A 408 26.03 3.50 -7.73
C GLY A 408 25.78 4.91 -8.27
N ASP A 409 25.50 5.08 -9.57
CA ASP A 409 25.22 6.41 -10.16
C ASP A 409 23.83 6.52 -10.83
N ILE A 410 22.93 5.57 -10.54
CA ILE A 410 21.59 5.50 -11.16
C ILE A 410 20.78 6.77 -10.92
N TYR A 411 20.84 7.31 -9.71
CA TYR A 411 20.16 8.56 -9.36
C TYR A 411 20.61 9.73 -10.25
N ASN A 412 21.92 9.98 -10.31
CA ASN A 412 22.45 11.15 -11.03
C ASN A 412 22.25 10.99 -12.54
N GLU A 413 22.39 9.79 -13.08
CA GLU A 413 22.07 9.50 -14.48
C GLU A 413 20.60 9.73 -14.80
N GLY A 414 19.70 9.25 -13.93
CA GLY A 414 18.27 9.48 -14.06
C GLY A 414 17.93 10.98 -14.01
N ALA A 415 18.54 11.73 -13.09
CA ALA A 415 18.37 13.18 -13.00
C ALA A 415 18.88 13.91 -14.26
N ARG A 416 20.03 13.49 -14.83
CA ARG A 416 20.54 14.02 -16.11
C ARG A 416 19.60 13.69 -17.28
N ALA A 417 19.10 12.45 -17.35
CA ALA A 417 18.14 12.03 -18.36
C ALA A 417 16.81 12.80 -18.24
N LEU A 418 16.36 13.05 -17.00
CA LEU A 418 15.17 13.85 -16.72
C LEU A 418 15.35 15.31 -17.12
N ALA A 419 16.51 15.91 -16.86
CA ALA A 419 16.82 17.27 -17.29
C ALA A 419 16.91 17.42 -18.82
N ALA A 420 17.22 16.33 -19.53
CA ALA A 420 17.24 16.29 -20.99
C ALA A 420 15.84 16.18 -21.63
N VAL A 421 14.80 15.85 -20.84
CA VAL A 421 13.41 15.87 -21.31
C VAL A 421 12.72 17.17 -20.89
N ASN A 422 11.87 17.72 -21.76
CA ASN A 422 11.13 18.97 -21.50
C ASN A 422 9.94 18.76 -20.55
N TRP A 423 10.15 18.06 -19.44
CA TRP A 423 9.14 17.88 -18.41
C TRP A 423 9.27 18.99 -17.38
N VAL A 424 8.13 19.52 -16.94
CA VAL A 424 8.08 20.36 -15.75
C VAL A 424 8.34 19.45 -14.56
N THR A 425 9.43 19.71 -13.85
CA THR A 425 9.87 18.90 -12.70
C THR A 425 10.05 19.78 -11.49
N GLN A 426 9.91 19.17 -10.33
CA GLN A 426 10.24 19.78 -9.06
C GLN A 426 11.04 18.76 -8.26
N THR A 427 12.27 19.11 -7.92
CA THR A 427 13.00 18.39 -6.88
C THR A 427 12.31 18.67 -5.56
N LEU A 428 11.99 17.63 -4.77
CA LEU A 428 11.44 17.80 -3.43
C LEU A 428 12.58 18.23 -2.49
N PRO A 429 12.69 19.51 -2.07
CA PRO A 429 13.72 19.89 -1.11
C PRO A 429 13.31 19.37 0.26
N LEU A 430 14.15 18.63 0.98
CA LEU A 430 13.76 18.12 2.29
C LEU A 430 14.93 18.15 3.27
N HIS A 431 14.68 18.80 4.41
CA HIS A 431 15.56 18.80 5.57
C HIS A 431 15.43 17.45 6.28
N VAL A 432 16.48 16.63 6.21
CA VAL A 432 16.63 15.50 7.13
C VAL A 432 16.82 16.08 8.53
N PRO A 433 15.95 15.81 9.53
CA PRO A 433 16.26 16.17 10.89
C PRO A 433 17.50 15.40 11.33
N ILE A 434 18.64 16.08 11.39
CA ILE A 434 19.85 15.53 12.02
C ILE A 434 19.57 15.53 13.52
N ASN A 435 19.16 14.38 14.05
CA ASN A 435 19.16 14.16 15.49
C ASN A 435 20.62 14.01 15.94
N ILE A 436 21.26 15.13 16.27
CA ILE A 436 22.50 15.11 17.05
C ILE A 436 22.10 14.65 18.45
N GLY A 437 22.13 13.34 18.68
CA GLY A 437 22.06 12.79 20.02
C GLY A 437 23.26 13.29 20.80
N ILE A 438 23.06 14.32 21.62
CA ILE A 438 24.00 14.67 22.68
C ILE A 438 23.97 13.47 23.63
N ARG A 439 25.04 12.66 23.59
CA ARG A 439 25.29 11.60 24.58
C ARG A 439 25.52 12.18 25.96
#